data_AF-A0A1A8ZGU4-F1
#
_entry.id   AF-A0A1A8ZGU4-F1
#
_cell.length_a   1.000
_cell.length_b   1.000
_cell.length_c   1.000
_cell.angle_alpha   90.00
_cell.angle_beta   90.00
_cell.angle_gamma   90.00
#
_symmetry.space_group_name_H-M   'P 1'
#
loop_
_entity.id
_entity.type
_entity.pdbx_description
1 polymer ?
#
loop_
_entity_poly.entity_id
_entity_poly.type
_entity_poly.pdbx_seq_one_letter_code
_entity_poly.pdbx_strand_id
1 'polypeptide(L)'
;MHPRCSSAGFGSAEAVADAILYEGYLLYPYRRSSGKNRVRWQFGVLVPPAWGEAHGLVDSGVAGSAESPWQQTECLVETPESGVVRIRLRFLHLQRKAVEKRTAGGGHRPVDRVDVDGRTELSFDEAVPREFDVEVPVTELRRGRRVEVRVPGGEDVEVLVDGRGEPVGRVVRRCSPLSASVSVSAEPCRAPFRLLRLTVRVDNTDRTTPAGSRRTEALRCCLLATHTLIAVDRGRFLSLLDPPEWAAGAARECRNVHTFPVLAGEPDTADTLLSSPVILYDHPRIAPESPGDLHDATEIDEILSLRTLTLSDAEKREVRATDPRAAAILDRVETMPPEVLERLHGAIRSLTPARPPAEPAEQAPWWEPGAEPAVSPEAEAVLVAGSLLARGSRVRLRPRRRGTDAHDMFLAGRTARVEQVLLDVDGTRFLAVTVDDDPGADLHQWYGRLRHFRPEEVEPLPEAVEARTGEVQALPGEVEAR
;
A
#
# COMPACT_ATOMS: atom_id res chain seq x y z
N MET A 1 30.75 -22.99 -2.35
CA MET A 1 29.92 -24.07 -1.78
C MET A 1 28.82 -23.41 -0.97
N HIS A 2 27.67 -23.13 -1.60
CA HIS A 2 26.55 -22.44 -0.96
C HIS A 2 25.88 -23.39 0.02
N PRO A 3 25.76 -23.03 1.32
CA PRO A 3 24.87 -23.77 2.18
C PRO A 3 23.45 -23.39 1.75
N ARG A 4 22.76 -24.35 1.11
CA ARG A 4 21.30 -24.34 1.04
C ARG A 4 20.81 -24.46 2.47
N CYS A 5 20.40 -23.33 3.06
CA CYS A 5 19.76 -23.32 4.36
C CYS A 5 18.31 -23.78 4.14
N SER A 6 17.90 -24.85 4.81
CA SER A 6 16.55 -25.42 4.71
C SER A 6 15.53 -24.40 5.21
N SER A 7 14.62 -23.99 4.33
CA SER A 7 13.45 -23.18 4.61
C SER A 7 12.54 -23.89 5.63
N ALA A 8 12.66 -23.56 6.92
CA ALA A 8 11.51 -23.64 7.81
C ALA A 8 10.61 -22.45 7.42
N GLY A 9 9.72 -22.69 6.45
CA GLY A 9 9.02 -21.65 5.70
C GLY A 9 8.02 -20.87 6.56
N PHE A 10 7.81 -19.60 6.19
CA PHE A 10 6.82 -18.70 6.79
C PHE A 10 5.36 -19.09 6.48
N GLY A 11 5.12 -20.31 5.97
CA GLY A 11 3.80 -20.90 5.77
C GLY A 11 2.84 -20.01 4.98
N SER A 12 1.61 -19.89 5.47
CA SER A 12 0.56 -19.06 4.86
C SER A 12 0.88 -17.56 4.85
N ALA A 13 1.77 -17.08 5.74
CA ALA A 13 2.21 -15.68 5.74
C ALA A 13 3.02 -15.31 4.49
N GLU A 14 3.74 -16.27 3.90
CA GLU A 14 4.53 -16.05 2.68
C GLU A 14 3.65 -15.75 1.48
N ALA A 15 2.49 -16.42 1.36
CA ALA A 15 1.54 -16.17 0.29
C ALA A 15 0.97 -14.75 0.35
N VAL A 16 0.61 -14.28 1.56
CA VAL A 16 0.15 -12.90 1.76
C VAL A 16 1.26 -11.90 1.42
N ALA A 17 2.49 -12.19 1.87
CA ALA A 17 3.66 -11.37 1.58
C ALA A 17 3.97 -11.32 0.07
N ASP A 18 3.74 -12.39 -0.69
CA ASP A 18 3.85 -12.41 -2.16
C ASP A 18 2.85 -11.48 -2.82
N ALA A 19 1.58 -11.54 -2.40
CA ALA A 19 0.53 -10.68 -2.94
C ALA A 19 0.85 -9.20 -2.71
N ILE A 20 1.27 -8.84 -1.48
CA ILE A 20 1.64 -7.46 -1.13
C ILE A 20 2.91 -7.01 -1.84
N LEU A 21 3.87 -7.91 -2.10
CA LEU A 21 5.13 -7.56 -2.77
C LEU A 21 4.87 -6.90 -4.14
N TYR A 22 3.83 -7.34 -4.84
CA TYR A 22 3.46 -6.84 -6.16
C TYR A 22 2.26 -5.89 -6.14
N GLU A 23 1.75 -5.55 -4.96
CA GLU A 23 0.70 -4.57 -4.80
C GLU A 23 1.20 -3.20 -5.30
N GLY A 24 0.51 -2.62 -6.28
CA GLY A 24 0.94 -1.39 -6.93
C GLY A 24 2.15 -1.53 -7.88
N TYR A 25 2.60 -2.75 -8.21
CA TYR A 25 3.60 -2.99 -9.27
C TYR A 25 3.02 -2.74 -10.64
N LEU A 26 1.94 -3.45 -10.99
CA LEU A 26 1.29 -3.36 -12.28
C LEU A 26 -0.22 -3.43 -12.08
N LEU A 27 -0.90 -2.33 -12.38
CA LEU A 27 -2.34 -2.19 -12.17
C LEU A 27 -3.10 -2.51 -13.45
N TYR A 28 -4.32 -3.04 -13.32
CA TYR A 28 -5.25 -3.20 -14.45
C TYR A 28 -5.34 -1.89 -15.25
N PRO A 29 -5.22 -1.91 -16.60
CA PRO A 29 -5.26 -3.07 -17.51
C PRO A 29 -3.91 -3.75 -17.82
N TYR A 30 -2.95 -3.76 -16.89
CA TYR A 30 -1.71 -4.54 -16.94
C TYR A 30 -0.82 -4.37 -18.18
N ARG A 31 -0.98 -3.25 -18.89
CA ARG A 31 -0.21 -2.91 -20.09
C ARG A 31 0.67 -1.69 -19.85
N ARG A 32 1.84 -1.66 -20.49
CA ARG A 32 2.79 -0.54 -20.44
C ARG A 32 2.16 0.79 -20.86
N SER A 33 1.30 0.79 -21.89
CA SER A 33 0.70 2.02 -22.43
C SER A 33 -0.29 2.70 -21.48
N SER A 34 -0.82 1.98 -20.48
CA SER A 34 -1.81 2.50 -19.52
C SER A 34 -1.24 3.63 -18.66
N GLY A 35 -2.01 4.71 -18.49
CA GLY A 35 -1.63 5.84 -17.64
C GLY A 35 -1.29 5.42 -16.20
N LYS A 36 -2.05 4.48 -15.63
CA LYS A 36 -1.81 3.94 -14.28
C LYS A 36 -0.43 3.26 -14.14
N ASN A 37 0.06 2.64 -15.21
CA ASN A 37 1.34 1.91 -15.20
C ASN A 37 2.53 2.80 -15.58
N ARG A 38 2.31 4.11 -15.75
CA ARG A 38 3.39 5.11 -15.87
C ARG A 38 3.92 5.57 -14.51
N VAL A 39 3.08 5.50 -13.47
CA VAL A 39 3.43 5.81 -12.08
C VAL A 39 3.36 4.51 -11.28
N ARG A 40 4.48 3.83 -11.18
CA ARG A 40 4.64 2.56 -10.45
C ARG A 40 5.47 2.78 -9.19
N TRP A 41 5.46 1.77 -8.31
CA TRP A 41 6.25 1.76 -7.07
C TRP A 41 5.75 2.82 -6.08
N GLN A 42 4.55 2.56 -5.54
CA GLN A 42 3.79 3.55 -4.75
C GLN A 42 3.94 3.36 -3.24
N PHE A 43 4.49 2.23 -2.78
CA PHE A 43 4.60 1.87 -1.37
C PHE A 43 5.95 1.25 -1.03
N GLY A 44 6.47 1.54 0.16
CA GLY A 44 7.65 0.89 0.74
C GLY A 44 8.94 1.05 -0.08
N VAL A 45 9.13 2.22 -0.71
CA VAL A 45 10.30 2.51 -1.54
C VAL A 45 11.43 3.06 -0.67
N LEU A 46 12.46 2.25 -0.43
CA LEU A 46 13.66 2.70 0.29
C LEU A 46 14.66 3.33 -0.66
N VAL A 47 14.75 4.66 -0.64
CA VAL A 47 15.56 5.47 -1.57
C VAL A 47 17.00 5.67 -1.08
N PRO A 48 17.96 5.95 -1.98
CA PRO A 48 19.33 6.33 -1.57
C PRO A 48 19.32 7.53 -0.60
N PRO A 49 20.03 7.49 0.54
CA PRO A 49 19.98 8.53 1.57
C PRO A 49 20.23 9.96 1.08
N ALA A 50 21.27 10.17 0.28
CA ALA A 50 21.62 11.50 -0.24
C ALA A 50 20.54 12.05 -1.20
N TRP A 51 19.86 11.16 -1.93
CA TRP A 51 18.74 11.54 -2.79
C TRP A 51 17.50 11.89 -1.95
N GLY A 52 17.17 11.05 -0.96
CA GLY A 52 16.05 11.29 -0.05
C GLY A 52 16.17 12.61 0.71
N GLU A 53 17.36 12.93 1.22
CA GLU A 53 17.65 14.21 1.89
C GLU A 53 17.41 15.42 0.98
N ALA A 54 17.91 15.38 -0.26
CA ALA A 54 17.73 16.46 -1.22
C ALA A 54 16.26 16.68 -1.64
N HIS A 55 15.40 15.69 -1.43
CA HIS A 55 13.97 15.75 -1.75
C HIS A 55 13.08 15.89 -0.50
N GLY A 56 13.66 16.13 0.68
CA GLY A 56 12.91 16.34 1.92
C GLY A 56 12.28 15.08 2.52
N LEU A 57 12.69 13.88 2.08
CA LEU A 57 12.12 12.58 2.50
C LEU A 57 12.77 12.05 3.80
N VAL A 58 13.16 12.96 4.70
CA VAL A 58 13.86 12.62 5.96
C VAL A 58 12.91 12.57 7.16
N ASP A 59 11.66 12.99 6.98
CA ASP A 59 10.65 12.92 8.03
C ASP A 59 10.03 11.52 8.15
N SER A 60 9.46 11.24 9.32
CA SER A 60 8.66 10.05 9.58
C SER A 60 7.16 10.34 9.46
N GLY A 61 6.80 11.36 8.68
CA GLY A 61 5.43 11.82 8.50
C GLY A 61 4.69 11.04 7.41
N VAL A 62 3.43 11.41 7.17
CA VAL A 62 2.63 10.82 6.09
C VAL A 62 3.22 11.19 4.71
N ALA A 63 3.89 12.34 4.58
CA ALA A 63 4.58 12.73 3.35
C ALA A 63 5.69 11.74 2.96
N GLY A 64 6.42 11.17 3.93
CA GLY A 64 7.40 10.10 3.72
C GLY A 64 6.80 8.68 3.64
N SER A 65 5.47 8.49 3.67
CA SER A 65 4.88 7.15 3.79
C SER A 65 5.09 6.25 2.57
N ALA A 66 5.34 6.83 1.39
CA ALA A 66 5.61 6.10 0.16
C ALA A 66 7.11 5.86 -0.06
N GLU A 67 7.94 6.86 0.21
CA GLU A 67 9.37 6.89 -0.06
C GLU A 67 10.15 7.43 1.14
N SER A 68 11.16 6.69 1.58
CA SER A 68 12.03 7.07 2.70
C SER A 68 13.40 6.43 2.54
N PRO A 69 14.47 6.90 3.17
CA PRO A 69 15.77 6.22 3.08
C PRO A 69 15.86 4.95 3.95
N TRP A 70 14.87 4.74 4.82
CA TRP A 70 14.83 3.63 5.77
C TRP A 70 13.41 3.37 6.27
N GLN A 71 13.17 2.17 6.81
CA GLN A 71 11.95 1.85 7.56
C GLN A 71 12.30 1.17 8.87
N GLN A 72 11.38 1.21 9.82
CA GLN A 72 11.55 0.60 11.14
C GLN A 72 10.29 -0.10 11.61
N THR A 73 10.49 -1.32 12.09
CA THR A 73 9.48 -2.14 12.73
C THR A 73 9.86 -2.32 14.20
N GLU A 74 8.94 -2.02 15.10
CA GLU A 74 9.00 -2.38 16.50
C GLU A 74 7.83 -3.31 16.84
N CYS A 75 8.14 -4.47 17.41
CA CYS A 75 7.13 -5.43 17.86
C CYS A 75 7.46 -5.99 19.24
N LEU A 76 6.46 -6.59 19.88
CA LEU A 76 6.56 -7.13 21.22
C LEU A 76 6.67 -8.65 21.16
N VAL A 77 7.65 -9.21 21.85
CA VAL A 77 7.94 -10.65 21.80
C VAL A 77 8.19 -11.24 23.20
N GLU A 78 7.51 -12.35 23.47
CA GLU A 78 7.76 -13.25 24.59
C GLU A 78 8.58 -14.44 24.09
N THR A 79 9.87 -14.50 24.44
CA THR A 79 10.76 -15.59 24.00
C THR A 79 11.87 -15.83 25.01
N PRO A 80 12.28 -17.07 25.32
CA PRO A 80 13.40 -17.34 26.22
C PRO A 80 14.73 -16.79 25.65
N GLU A 81 15.76 -16.64 26.50
CA GLU A 81 17.08 -16.18 26.03
C GLU A 81 17.75 -17.16 25.07
N SER A 82 17.41 -18.44 25.16
CA SER A 82 17.88 -19.44 24.21
C SER A 82 17.20 -19.33 22.83
N GLY A 83 16.18 -18.50 22.68
CA GLY A 83 15.40 -18.36 21.45
C GLY A 83 16.19 -17.75 20.29
N VAL A 84 15.69 -17.97 19.07
CA VAL A 84 16.24 -17.37 17.83
C VAL A 84 15.14 -16.58 17.11
N VAL A 85 15.48 -15.37 16.68
CA VAL A 85 14.65 -14.55 15.79
C VAL A 85 15.15 -14.74 14.36
N ARG A 86 14.25 -15.07 13.45
CA ARG A 86 14.49 -15.19 12.01
C ARG A 86 13.79 -14.05 11.29
N ILE A 87 14.50 -13.32 10.46
CA ILE A 87 13.96 -12.20 9.69
C ILE A 87 14.24 -12.48 8.22
N ARG A 88 13.21 -12.46 7.38
CA ARG A 88 13.33 -12.46 5.93
C ARG A 88 12.99 -11.08 5.42
N LEU A 89 14.00 -10.37 4.93
CA LEU A 89 13.84 -9.12 4.19
C LEU A 89 13.44 -9.46 2.75
N ARG A 90 12.37 -8.83 2.26
CA ARG A 90 11.89 -8.98 0.89
C ARG A 90 11.68 -7.61 0.25
N PHE A 91 12.05 -7.49 -1.02
CA PHE A 91 11.81 -6.31 -1.82
C PHE A 91 11.90 -6.63 -3.31
N LEU A 92 11.32 -5.77 -4.15
CA LEU A 92 11.52 -5.77 -5.58
C LEU A 92 12.73 -4.90 -5.95
N HIS A 93 13.54 -5.40 -6.85
CA HIS A 93 14.69 -4.70 -7.42
C HIS A 93 14.43 -4.43 -8.90
N LEU A 94 14.58 -3.16 -9.30
CA LEU A 94 14.31 -2.74 -10.68
C LEU A 94 15.33 -3.32 -11.66
N GLN A 95 14.83 -3.99 -12.69
CA GLN A 95 15.60 -4.48 -13.83
C GLN A 95 15.15 -3.73 -15.10
N ARG A 96 16.07 -3.00 -15.74
CA ARG A 96 15.78 -2.32 -17.01
C ARG A 96 15.86 -3.32 -18.15
N LYS A 97 14.73 -3.64 -18.77
CA LYS A 97 14.66 -4.35 -20.06
C LYS A 97 14.66 -3.33 -21.20
N ALA A 98 15.72 -3.34 -22.00
CA ALA A 98 15.84 -2.55 -23.21
C ALA A 98 15.85 -3.49 -24.42
N VAL A 99 15.01 -3.20 -25.40
CA VAL A 99 14.97 -3.92 -26.67
C VAL A 99 15.74 -3.12 -27.70
N GLU A 100 16.62 -3.77 -28.44
CA GLU A 100 17.46 -3.13 -29.44
C GLU A 100 17.31 -3.81 -30.80
N LYS A 101 17.16 -3.02 -31.86
CA LYS A 101 17.11 -3.53 -33.23
C LYS A 101 18.51 -3.55 -33.84
N ARG A 102 18.84 -4.61 -34.58
CA ARG A 102 20.07 -4.68 -35.35
C ARG A 102 20.01 -3.67 -36.50
N THR A 103 21.08 -2.90 -36.67
CA THR A 103 21.25 -1.92 -37.74
C THR A 103 21.92 -2.57 -38.96
N ALA A 104 21.80 -1.95 -40.13
CA ALA A 104 22.45 -2.45 -41.36
C ALA A 104 23.98 -2.58 -41.24
N GLY A 105 24.62 -1.76 -40.39
CA GLY A 105 26.05 -1.83 -40.09
C GLY A 105 26.43 -2.86 -39.01
N GLY A 106 25.51 -3.70 -38.54
CA GLY A 106 25.76 -4.72 -37.51
C GLY A 106 25.75 -4.22 -36.06
N GLY A 107 25.61 -2.90 -35.84
CA GLY A 107 25.39 -2.33 -34.50
C GLY A 107 23.96 -2.52 -34.00
N HIS A 108 23.69 -2.11 -32.76
CA HIS A 108 22.36 -2.21 -32.13
C HIS A 108 21.85 -0.82 -31.75
N ARG A 109 20.56 -0.57 -31.98
CA ARG A 109 19.90 0.70 -31.62
C ARG A 109 18.73 0.42 -30.67
N PRO A 110 18.66 1.08 -29.51
CA PRO A 110 17.49 0.99 -28.63
C PRO A 110 16.20 1.41 -29.33
N VAL A 111 15.15 0.63 -29.12
CA VAL A 111 13.80 0.88 -29.63
C VAL A 111 12.77 0.52 -28.56
N ASP A 112 11.56 1.06 -28.69
CA ASP A 112 10.51 0.76 -27.73
C ASP A 112 9.90 -0.63 -27.90
N ARG A 113 9.93 -1.16 -29.13
CA ARG A 113 9.29 -2.41 -29.52
C ARG A 113 10.06 -3.08 -30.65
N VAL A 114 10.16 -4.41 -30.59
CA VAL A 114 10.57 -5.27 -31.71
C VAL A 114 9.55 -6.42 -31.83
N ASP A 115 9.12 -6.68 -33.05
CA ASP A 115 8.27 -7.83 -33.39
C ASP A 115 9.08 -8.81 -34.23
N VAL A 116 9.14 -10.07 -33.79
CA VAL A 116 9.85 -11.16 -34.46
C VAL A 116 9.00 -12.42 -34.41
N ASP A 117 8.55 -12.91 -35.56
CA ASP A 117 7.78 -14.16 -35.71
C ASP A 117 6.63 -14.33 -34.72
N GLY A 118 5.83 -13.28 -34.52
CA GLY A 118 4.69 -13.29 -33.60
C GLY A 118 5.05 -13.08 -32.12
N ARG A 119 6.34 -13.04 -31.77
CA ARG A 119 6.82 -12.58 -30.47
C ARG A 119 7.02 -11.07 -30.49
N THR A 120 6.35 -10.37 -29.58
CA THR A 120 6.54 -8.94 -29.35
C THR A 120 7.40 -8.74 -28.11
N GLU A 121 8.48 -7.98 -28.26
CA GLU A 121 9.34 -7.56 -27.15
C GLU A 121 9.23 -6.04 -26.95
N LEU A 122 8.96 -5.63 -25.71
CA LEU A 122 8.84 -4.23 -25.31
C LEU A 122 9.97 -3.84 -24.36
N SER A 123 10.50 -2.63 -24.55
CA SER A 123 11.36 -1.99 -23.54
C SER A 123 10.51 -1.64 -22.31
N PHE A 124 10.91 -2.08 -21.12
CA PHE A 124 10.14 -1.91 -19.89
C PHE A 124 11.04 -1.98 -18.64
N ASP A 125 10.60 -1.42 -17.50
CA ASP A 125 11.27 -1.71 -16.22
C ASP A 125 10.53 -2.87 -15.55
N GLU A 126 11.22 -4.00 -15.44
CA GLU A 126 10.78 -5.23 -14.77
C GLU A 126 11.11 -5.17 -13.27
N ALA A 127 10.43 -5.98 -12.46
CA ALA A 127 10.73 -6.16 -11.04
C ALA A 127 11.27 -7.56 -10.77
N VAL A 128 12.42 -7.65 -10.11
CA VAL A 128 13.00 -8.91 -9.67
C VAL A 128 12.87 -9.01 -8.15
N PRO A 129 12.21 -10.05 -7.60
CA PRO A 129 12.14 -10.23 -6.16
C PRO A 129 13.52 -10.58 -5.60
N ARG A 130 13.85 -10.00 -4.45
CA ARG A 130 15.07 -10.27 -3.68
C ARG A 130 14.68 -10.64 -2.27
N GLU A 131 15.37 -11.65 -1.73
CA GLU A 131 15.14 -12.18 -0.40
C GLU A 131 16.45 -12.37 0.34
N PHE A 132 16.49 -11.98 1.60
CA PHE A 132 17.65 -12.13 2.47
C PHE A 132 17.22 -12.57 3.86
N ASP A 133 17.74 -13.72 4.29
CA ASP A 133 17.46 -14.28 5.61
C ASP A 133 18.53 -13.86 6.62
N VAL A 134 18.06 -13.42 7.79
CA VAL A 134 18.87 -13.00 8.93
C VAL A 134 18.40 -13.76 10.15
N GLU A 135 19.23 -14.63 10.69
CA GLU A 135 18.97 -15.31 11.97
C GLU A 135 19.82 -14.68 13.08
N VAL A 136 19.20 -14.42 14.22
CA VAL A 136 19.85 -13.80 15.39
C VAL A 136 19.39 -14.46 16.68
N PRO A 137 20.30 -15.03 17.49
CA PRO A 137 19.98 -15.47 18.85
C PRO A 137 19.53 -14.30 19.73
N VAL A 138 18.55 -14.52 20.60
CA VAL A 138 17.99 -13.49 21.49
C VAL A 138 19.07 -12.88 22.40
N THR A 139 20.09 -13.64 22.78
CA THR A 139 21.24 -13.16 23.56
C THR A 139 22.07 -12.10 22.84
N GLU A 140 22.16 -12.15 21.50
CA GLU A 140 22.91 -11.19 20.70
C GLU A 140 22.13 -9.89 20.47
N LEU A 141 20.80 -9.98 20.44
CA LEU A 141 19.91 -8.84 20.19
C LEU A 141 20.06 -7.70 21.20
N ARG A 142 20.46 -7.99 22.44
CA ARG A 142 20.71 -6.96 23.46
C ARG A 142 21.88 -6.03 23.12
N ARG A 143 22.82 -6.49 22.28
CA ARG A 143 23.97 -5.70 21.82
C ARG A 143 23.71 -5.00 20.48
N GLY A 144 22.59 -5.35 19.83
CA GLY A 144 22.32 -4.98 18.45
C GLY A 144 23.17 -5.78 17.46
N ARG A 145 22.57 -6.15 16.34
CA ARG A 145 23.24 -6.83 15.23
C ARG A 145 22.91 -6.12 13.92
N ARG A 146 23.94 -5.77 13.15
CA ARG A 146 23.79 -5.18 11.82
C ARG A 146 24.33 -6.13 10.75
N VAL A 147 23.55 -6.36 9.71
CA VAL A 147 23.90 -7.21 8.57
C VAL A 147 23.84 -6.37 7.30
N GLU A 148 24.90 -6.42 6.51
CA GLU A 148 24.94 -5.77 5.19
C GLU A 148 24.32 -6.68 4.13
N VAL A 149 23.44 -6.09 3.32
CA VAL A 149 22.76 -6.75 2.20
C VAL A 149 23.29 -6.15 0.91
N ARG A 150 23.76 -7.00 -0.01
CA ARG A 150 24.31 -6.56 -1.30
C ARG A 150 23.73 -7.40 -2.43
N VAL A 151 23.22 -6.72 -3.45
CA VAL A 151 22.85 -7.32 -4.72
C VAL A 151 23.87 -6.83 -5.76
N PRO A 152 24.63 -7.73 -6.41
CA PRO A 152 25.52 -7.32 -7.48
C PRO A 152 24.70 -6.78 -8.67
N GLY A 153 25.24 -5.77 -9.35
CA GLY A 153 24.72 -5.37 -10.66
C GLY A 153 24.98 -6.46 -11.69
N GLY A 154 24.27 -6.40 -12.81
CA GLY A 154 24.40 -7.38 -13.87
C GLY A 154 23.78 -6.92 -15.18
N GLU A 155 24.26 -7.52 -16.26
CA GLU A 155 23.69 -7.40 -17.59
C GLU A 155 23.47 -8.80 -18.17
N ASP A 156 22.28 -9.04 -18.69
CA ASP A 156 21.91 -10.24 -19.42
C ASP A 156 21.46 -9.84 -20.83
N VAL A 157 21.88 -10.60 -21.84
CA VAL A 157 21.63 -10.28 -23.26
C VAL A 157 21.08 -11.50 -23.98
N GLU A 158 19.86 -11.39 -24.45
CA GLU A 158 19.17 -12.39 -25.26
C GLU A 158 19.13 -11.92 -26.72
N VAL A 159 19.68 -12.70 -27.65
CA VAL A 159 19.62 -12.36 -29.09
C VAL A 159 18.25 -12.75 -29.65
N LEU A 160 17.63 -11.84 -30.39
CA LEU A 160 16.38 -12.10 -31.12
C LEU A 160 16.73 -12.51 -32.54
N VAL A 161 16.29 -13.71 -32.93
CA VAL A 161 16.46 -14.29 -34.26
C VAL A 161 15.12 -14.45 -34.96
N ASP A 162 15.10 -14.28 -36.28
CA ASP A 162 13.90 -14.53 -37.09
C ASP A 162 13.70 -16.03 -37.40
N GLY A 163 12.64 -16.37 -38.13
CA GLY A 163 12.27 -17.74 -38.46
C GLY A 163 13.26 -18.45 -39.39
N ARG A 164 14.28 -17.72 -39.89
CA ARG A 164 15.40 -18.26 -40.65
C ARG A 164 16.66 -18.40 -39.78
N GLY A 165 16.60 -18.00 -38.52
CA GLY A 165 17.72 -18.00 -37.58
C GLY A 165 18.62 -16.76 -37.67
N GLU A 166 18.23 -15.73 -38.42
CA GLU A 166 19.04 -14.53 -38.60
C GLU A 166 18.81 -13.53 -37.45
N PRO A 167 19.85 -12.93 -36.86
CA PRO A 167 19.71 -12.00 -35.75
C PRO A 167 19.11 -10.68 -36.21
N VAL A 168 17.93 -10.33 -35.69
CA VAL A 168 17.19 -9.10 -35.99
C VAL A 168 17.29 -8.05 -34.89
N GLY A 169 17.70 -8.47 -33.68
CA GLY A 169 17.84 -7.59 -32.53
C GLY A 169 18.31 -8.32 -31.28
N ARG A 170 18.13 -7.69 -30.12
CA ARG A 170 18.40 -8.29 -28.81
C ARG A 170 17.57 -7.64 -27.71
N VAL A 171 17.34 -8.39 -26.64
CA VAL A 171 16.82 -7.90 -25.36
C VAL A 171 17.99 -7.81 -24.39
N VAL A 172 18.21 -6.63 -23.82
CA VAL A 172 19.26 -6.36 -22.84
C VAL A 172 18.59 -6.05 -21.52
N ARG A 173 18.84 -6.87 -20.49
CA ARG A 173 18.31 -6.65 -19.15
C ARG A 173 19.43 -6.23 -18.21
N ARG A 174 19.28 -5.07 -17.55
CA ARG A 174 20.31 -4.50 -16.67
C ARG A 174 19.77 -4.25 -15.27
N CYS A 175 20.55 -4.66 -14.28
CA CYS A 175 20.32 -4.32 -12.87
C CYS A 175 21.51 -3.51 -12.35
N SER A 176 21.23 -2.39 -11.69
CA SER A 176 22.27 -1.68 -10.93
C SER A 176 22.64 -2.45 -9.67
N PRO A 177 23.88 -2.34 -9.16
CA PRO A 177 24.19 -2.83 -7.84
C PRO A 177 23.31 -2.14 -6.80
N LEU A 178 22.94 -2.86 -5.75
CA LEU A 178 22.14 -2.35 -4.64
C LEU A 178 22.80 -2.74 -3.31
N SER A 179 22.83 -1.79 -2.38
CA SER A 179 23.33 -1.98 -1.03
C SER A 179 22.31 -1.52 0.01
N ALA A 180 22.09 -2.34 1.01
CA ALA A 180 21.21 -2.08 2.14
C ALA A 180 21.81 -2.64 3.43
N SER A 181 21.21 -2.32 4.57
CA SER A 181 21.54 -2.99 5.83
C SER A 181 20.30 -3.28 6.65
N VAL A 182 20.32 -4.40 7.38
CA VAL A 182 19.31 -4.76 8.37
C VAL A 182 19.95 -4.68 9.75
N SER A 183 19.40 -3.82 10.62
CA SER A 183 19.80 -3.72 12.02
C SER A 183 18.71 -4.29 12.91
N VAL A 184 19.09 -5.14 13.87
CA VAL A 184 18.16 -5.84 14.76
C VAL A 184 18.62 -5.67 16.20
N SER A 185 17.74 -5.22 17.08
CA SER A 185 18.01 -5.10 18.51
C SER A 185 16.80 -5.49 19.34
N ALA A 186 17.01 -5.84 20.62
CA ALA A 186 15.91 -6.10 21.54
C ALA A 186 16.15 -5.51 22.93
N GLU A 187 15.13 -4.85 23.47
CA GLU A 187 15.16 -4.20 24.78
C GLU A 187 14.03 -4.71 25.68
N PRO A 188 14.26 -4.88 27.00
CA PRO A 188 13.17 -5.22 27.92
C PRO A 188 12.11 -4.12 28.04
N CYS A 189 10.84 -4.51 28.01
CA CYS A 189 9.73 -3.61 28.28
C CYS A 189 9.40 -3.56 29.78
N ARG A 190 8.88 -2.42 30.23
CA ARG A 190 8.22 -2.31 31.54
C ARG A 190 6.84 -2.97 31.46
N ALA A 191 6.76 -4.24 31.82
CA ALA A 191 5.52 -5.02 31.83
C ALA A 191 5.51 -6.01 33.02
N PRO A 192 4.34 -6.47 33.49
CA PRO A 192 4.26 -7.48 34.56
C PRO A 192 4.91 -8.82 34.22
N PHE A 193 4.96 -9.18 32.93
CA PHE A 193 5.58 -10.40 32.42
C PHE A 193 6.81 -10.09 31.58
N ARG A 194 7.68 -11.09 31.38
CA ARG A 194 8.92 -10.94 30.63
C ARG A 194 8.62 -10.64 29.16
N LEU A 195 8.83 -9.40 28.76
CA LEU A 195 8.53 -8.90 27.44
C LEU A 195 9.74 -8.17 26.86
N LEU A 196 10.06 -8.46 25.59
CA LEU A 196 11.06 -7.72 24.82
C LEU A 196 10.37 -6.90 23.73
N ARG A 197 10.90 -5.72 23.46
CA ARG A 197 10.65 -4.98 22.24
C ARG A 197 11.75 -5.30 21.25
N LEU A 198 11.38 -5.94 20.15
CA LEU A 198 12.27 -6.19 19.03
C LEU A 198 12.18 -5.00 18.07
N THR A 199 13.32 -4.43 17.70
CA THR A 199 13.42 -3.39 16.67
C THR A 199 14.15 -3.99 15.46
N VAL A 200 13.51 -3.92 14.30
CA VAL A 200 14.10 -4.24 12.99
C VAL A 200 14.12 -2.98 12.15
N ARG A 201 15.31 -2.56 11.74
CA ARG A 201 15.49 -1.39 10.87
C ARG A 201 16.14 -1.81 9.56
N VAL A 202 15.57 -1.35 8.45
CA VAL A 202 16.12 -1.57 7.11
C VAL A 202 16.51 -0.22 6.53
N ASP A 203 17.76 -0.07 6.14
CA ASP A 203 18.30 1.16 5.55
C ASP A 203 18.76 0.87 4.12
N ASN A 204 18.43 1.76 3.18
CA ASN A 204 19.18 1.83 1.93
C ASN A 204 20.55 2.46 2.23
N THR A 205 21.64 1.80 1.82
CA THR A 205 23.01 2.25 2.12
C THR A 205 23.76 2.73 0.89
N ASP A 206 23.08 2.90 -0.24
CA ASP A 206 23.70 3.41 -1.46
C ASP A 206 24.27 4.83 -1.26
N ARG A 207 25.53 4.98 -1.67
CA ARG A 207 26.26 6.26 -1.65
C ARG A 207 26.66 6.70 -3.06
N THR A 208 26.25 5.96 -4.09
CA THR A 208 26.70 6.17 -5.45
C THR A 208 25.71 6.99 -6.27
N THR A 209 24.42 6.98 -5.91
CA THR A 209 23.39 7.78 -6.57
C THR A 209 23.56 9.27 -6.28
N PRO A 210 23.76 10.13 -7.30
CA PRO A 210 23.82 11.57 -7.11
C PRO A 210 22.52 12.16 -6.55
N ALA A 211 22.61 13.11 -5.62
CA ALA A 211 21.44 13.71 -4.97
C ALA A 211 20.45 14.39 -5.93
N GLY A 212 20.95 15.01 -7.02
CA GLY A 212 20.13 15.66 -8.05
C GLY A 212 19.63 14.74 -9.17
N SER A 213 19.78 13.42 -9.02
CA SER A 213 19.32 12.45 -10.03
C SER A 213 17.81 12.51 -10.19
N ARG A 214 17.31 12.21 -11.39
CA ARG A 214 15.86 12.06 -11.57
C ARG A 214 15.37 10.84 -10.79
N ARG A 215 14.12 10.85 -10.32
CA ARG A 215 13.51 9.70 -9.63
C ARG A 215 13.72 8.38 -10.39
N THR A 216 13.53 8.39 -11.70
CA THR A 216 13.71 7.20 -12.57
C THR A 216 15.13 6.62 -12.56
N GLU A 217 16.14 7.44 -12.23
CA GLU A 217 17.53 7.00 -12.11
C GLU A 217 17.77 6.45 -10.70
N ALA A 218 17.28 7.15 -9.66
CA ALA A 218 17.39 6.72 -8.27
C ALA A 218 16.69 5.38 -7.99
N LEU A 219 15.54 5.12 -8.63
CA LEU A 219 14.77 3.87 -8.50
C LEU A 219 15.58 2.60 -8.79
N ARG A 220 16.65 2.70 -9.59
CA ARG A 220 17.52 1.56 -9.94
C ARG A 220 18.30 1.01 -8.74
N CYS A 221 18.49 1.84 -7.72
CA CYS A 221 19.21 1.53 -6.49
C CYS A 221 18.29 1.49 -5.26
N CYS A 222 16.96 1.53 -5.47
CA CYS A 222 15.97 1.49 -4.40
C CYS A 222 15.55 0.05 -4.06
N LEU A 223 15.12 -0.17 -2.82
CA LEU A 223 14.38 -1.37 -2.44
C LEU A 223 12.90 -1.02 -2.59
N LEU A 224 12.17 -1.73 -3.46
CA LEU A 224 10.79 -1.40 -3.79
C LEU A 224 9.83 -2.37 -3.07
N ALA A 225 8.69 -1.88 -2.57
CA ALA A 225 7.72 -2.70 -1.83
C ALA A 225 8.36 -3.47 -0.65
N THR A 226 9.28 -2.80 0.06
CA THR A 226 10.11 -3.44 1.08
C THR A 226 9.29 -3.88 2.28
N HIS A 227 9.35 -5.16 2.62
CA HIS A 227 8.68 -5.71 3.80
C HIS A 227 9.54 -6.76 4.48
N THR A 228 9.20 -7.11 5.72
CA THR A 228 9.91 -8.13 6.50
C THR A 228 8.94 -9.15 7.07
N LEU A 229 9.24 -10.43 6.87
CA LEU A 229 8.66 -11.52 7.65
C LEU A 229 9.58 -11.79 8.85
N ILE A 230 9.01 -11.88 10.05
CA ILE A 230 9.76 -12.06 11.29
C ILE A 230 9.16 -13.25 12.03
N ALA A 231 9.97 -14.27 12.30
CA ALA A 231 9.57 -15.42 13.09
C ALA A 231 10.42 -15.54 14.35
N VAL A 232 9.87 -16.10 15.42
CA VAL A 232 10.59 -16.39 16.66
C VAL A 232 10.43 -17.85 17.03
N ASP A 233 11.54 -18.52 17.36
CA ASP A 233 11.44 -19.86 17.91
C ASP A 233 11.09 -19.85 19.41
N ARG A 234 10.31 -20.86 19.84
CA ARG A 234 9.93 -21.10 21.24
C ARG A 234 9.41 -19.85 21.94
N GLY A 235 8.72 -19.00 21.20
CA GLY A 235 8.19 -17.73 21.66
C GLY A 235 6.97 -17.34 20.88
N ARG A 236 6.43 -16.18 21.21
CA ARG A 236 5.30 -15.58 20.50
C ARG A 236 5.41 -14.06 20.51
N PHE A 237 4.90 -13.46 19.46
CA PHE A 237 4.63 -12.04 19.36
C PHE A 237 3.30 -11.69 20.01
N LEU A 238 3.16 -10.44 20.41
CA LEU A 238 1.88 -9.87 20.82
C LEU A 238 1.35 -8.98 19.70
N SER A 239 0.04 -9.04 19.47
CA SER A 239 -0.65 -8.10 18.59
C SER A 239 -0.42 -6.66 19.08
N LEU A 240 -0.10 -5.77 18.14
CA LEU A 240 -0.10 -4.33 18.41
C LEU A 240 -1.49 -3.69 18.19
N LEU A 241 -2.37 -4.37 17.45
CA LEU A 241 -3.74 -3.92 17.17
C LEU A 241 -4.67 -4.22 18.35
N ASP A 242 -4.54 -5.40 18.93
CA ASP A 242 -5.31 -5.89 20.08
C ASP A 242 -4.37 -6.50 21.16
N PRO A 243 -3.47 -5.69 21.76
CA PRO A 243 -2.55 -6.18 22.78
C PRO A 243 -3.31 -6.59 24.04
N PRO A 244 -2.83 -7.61 24.79
CA PRO A 244 -3.39 -7.89 26.10
C PRO A 244 -3.21 -6.69 27.03
N GLU A 245 -4.14 -6.49 27.97
CA GLU A 245 -4.21 -5.28 28.80
C GLU A 245 -2.89 -4.95 29.51
N TRP A 246 -2.19 -5.97 30.02
CA TRP A 246 -0.92 -5.82 30.70
C TRP A 246 0.23 -5.34 29.79
N ALA A 247 0.12 -5.49 28.48
CA ALA A 247 1.11 -5.08 27.47
C ALA A 247 0.69 -3.81 26.71
N ALA A 248 -0.52 -3.29 26.91
CA ALA A 248 -1.05 -2.14 26.18
C ALA A 248 -0.20 -0.86 26.36
N GLY A 249 0.50 -0.72 27.47
CA GLY A 249 1.51 0.32 27.67
C GLY A 249 2.68 0.17 26.70
N ALA A 250 3.32 -0.99 26.70
CA ALA A 250 4.45 -1.29 25.83
C ALA A 250 4.07 -1.20 24.33
N ALA A 251 2.87 -1.64 23.95
CA ALA A 251 2.40 -1.59 22.57
C ALA A 251 2.23 -0.15 22.06
N ARG A 252 1.72 0.76 22.90
CA ARG A 252 1.62 2.20 22.55
C ARG A 252 2.96 2.90 22.41
N GLU A 253 4.00 2.37 23.04
CA GLU A 253 5.34 2.94 22.94
C GLU A 253 6.09 2.44 21.69
N CYS A 254 5.60 1.40 21.01
CA CYS A 254 6.20 0.90 19.78
C CYS A 254 6.13 1.97 18.67
N ARG A 255 7.25 2.18 17.99
CA ARG A 255 7.38 3.13 16.89
C ARG A 255 7.67 2.40 15.58
N ASN A 256 6.60 2.27 14.80
CA ASN A 256 6.66 1.75 13.44
C ASN A 256 6.70 2.91 12.45
N VAL A 257 7.65 2.88 11.53
CA VAL A 257 7.96 3.98 10.61
C VAL A 257 8.00 3.42 9.20
N HIS A 258 7.07 3.90 8.35
CA HIS A 258 6.85 3.47 6.96
C HIS A 258 6.50 1.98 6.77
N THR A 259 6.09 1.30 7.84
CA THR A 259 5.69 -0.11 7.83
C THR A 259 4.72 -0.42 8.96
N PHE A 260 3.94 -1.49 8.81
CA PHE A 260 2.86 -1.88 9.72
C PHE A 260 3.00 -3.37 10.06
N PRO A 261 3.51 -3.72 11.26
CA PRO A 261 3.59 -5.10 11.70
C PRO A 261 2.25 -5.63 12.17
N VAL A 262 1.88 -6.79 11.65
CA VAL A 262 0.70 -7.56 12.06
C VAL A 262 1.09 -9.02 12.30
N LEU A 263 0.38 -9.69 13.20
CA LEU A 263 0.48 -11.14 13.36
C LEU A 263 0.13 -11.81 12.03
N ALA A 264 0.88 -12.82 11.66
CA ALA A 264 0.69 -13.53 10.41
C ALA A 264 0.77 -15.05 10.62
N GLY A 265 0.29 -15.81 9.64
CA GLY A 265 0.07 -17.24 9.77
C GLY A 265 -1.35 -17.55 10.22
N GLU A 266 -1.57 -18.78 10.68
CA GLU A 266 -2.90 -19.25 11.08
C GLU A 266 -3.46 -18.46 12.29
N PRO A 267 -4.79 -18.27 12.41
CA PRO A 267 -5.42 -17.40 13.43
C PRO A 267 -5.08 -17.68 14.90
N ASP A 268 -4.56 -18.87 15.21
CA ASP A 268 -4.18 -19.28 16.58
C ASP A 268 -2.65 -19.35 16.78
N THR A 269 -1.88 -18.96 15.77
CA THR A 269 -0.42 -18.88 15.83
C THR A 269 0.00 -17.46 16.13
N ALA A 270 1.14 -17.29 16.80
CA ALA A 270 1.68 -15.97 17.09
C ALA A 270 3.21 -15.97 17.01
N ASP A 271 3.80 -16.95 16.34
CA ASP A 271 5.24 -17.07 16.19
C ASP A 271 5.78 -16.30 14.97
N THR A 272 4.89 -15.71 14.16
CA THR A 272 5.20 -15.00 12.91
C THR A 272 4.53 -13.63 12.84
N LEU A 273 5.28 -12.65 12.35
CA LEU A 273 4.82 -11.29 12.01
C LEU A 273 5.12 -11.00 10.54
N LEU A 274 4.23 -10.25 9.90
CA LEU A 274 4.48 -9.57 8.63
C LEU A 274 4.49 -8.06 8.90
N SER A 275 5.60 -7.39 8.62
CA SER A 275 5.69 -5.92 8.62
C SER A 275 5.75 -5.43 7.19
N SER A 276 4.66 -4.82 6.73
CA SER A 276 4.47 -4.43 5.33
C SER A 276 4.26 -2.92 5.19
N PRO A 277 4.54 -2.30 4.03
CA PRO A 277 4.29 -0.88 3.80
C PRO A 277 2.80 -0.57 3.56
N VAL A 278 1.95 -1.60 3.52
CA VAL A 278 0.49 -1.52 3.43
C VAL A 278 -0.13 -1.92 4.76
N ILE A 279 -1.23 -1.28 5.12
CA ILE A 279 -1.89 -1.49 6.40
C ILE A 279 -2.75 -2.75 6.30
N LEU A 280 -2.60 -3.64 7.28
CA LEU A 280 -3.30 -4.92 7.35
C LEU A 280 -3.89 -5.10 8.74
N TYR A 281 -4.75 -6.11 8.87
CA TYR A 281 -5.16 -6.65 10.16
C TYR A 281 -4.32 -7.87 10.52
N ASP A 282 -4.33 -8.25 11.80
CA ASP A 282 -3.75 -9.52 12.25
C ASP A 282 -4.39 -10.70 11.52
N HIS A 283 -3.57 -11.69 11.22
CA HIS A 283 -3.90 -12.86 10.42
C HIS A 283 -4.52 -12.48 9.07
N PRO A 284 -3.81 -11.67 8.26
CA PRO A 284 -4.29 -11.36 6.92
C PRO A 284 -4.40 -12.65 6.11
N ARG A 285 -5.44 -12.76 5.30
CA ARG A 285 -5.71 -13.94 4.46
C ARG A 285 -6.01 -13.51 3.05
N ILE A 286 -5.44 -14.23 2.09
CA ILE A 286 -5.91 -14.18 0.71
C ILE A 286 -7.32 -14.77 0.69
N ALA A 287 -8.24 -14.11 -0.03
CA ALA A 287 -9.59 -14.60 -0.21
C ALA A 287 -9.57 -16.03 -0.79
N PRO A 288 -10.25 -17.02 -0.18
CA PRO A 288 -10.25 -18.41 -0.69
C PRO A 288 -10.92 -18.57 -2.06
N GLU A 289 -11.72 -17.59 -2.47
CA GLU A 289 -12.34 -17.47 -3.79
C GLU A 289 -11.38 -16.84 -4.81
N SER A 290 -10.32 -16.16 -4.38
CA SER A 290 -9.32 -15.58 -5.28
C SER A 290 -8.64 -16.70 -6.07
N PRO A 291 -8.70 -16.68 -7.41
CA PRO A 291 -8.17 -17.76 -8.24
C PRO A 291 -6.64 -17.74 -8.31
N GLY A 292 -5.99 -16.81 -7.61
CA GLY A 292 -4.55 -16.62 -7.49
C GLY A 292 -4.18 -15.12 -7.47
N ASP A 293 -2.89 -14.81 -7.30
CA ASP A 293 -2.39 -13.43 -7.21
C ASP A 293 -2.73 -12.60 -8.47
N LEU A 294 -3.66 -11.64 -8.33
CA LEU A 294 -4.01 -10.60 -9.31
C LEU A 294 -3.33 -9.25 -9.01
N HIS A 295 -2.41 -9.23 -8.04
CA HIS A 295 -1.76 -8.04 -7.48
C HIS A 295 -2.73 -7.08 -6.76
N ASP A 296 -3.93 -7.57 -6.41
CA ASP A 296 -5.00 -6.88 -5.69
C ASP A 296 -5.86 -7.90 -4.91
N ALA A 297 -5.23 -8.69 -4.04
CA ALA A 297 -5.80 -9.93 -3.49
C ALA A 297 -6.89 -9.75 -2.41
N THR A 298 -7.34 -8.52 -2.14
CA THR A 298 -8.20 -8.26 -0.96
C THR A 298 -9.62 -7.79 -1.26
N GLU A 299 -9.93 -7.12 -2.39
CA GLU A 299 -11.25 -6.47 -2.50
C GLU A 299 -11.96 -6.46 -3.88
N ILE A 300 -11.31 -6.75 -5.03
CA ILE A 300 -11.91 -6.43 -6.36
C ILE A 300 -11.68 -7.51 -7.46
N ASP A 301 -11.55 -8.80 -7.12
CA ASP A 301 -11.14 -9.85 -8.09
C ASP A 301 -12.10 -10.11 -9.27
N GLU A 302 -13.41 -10.09 -9.04
CA GLU A 302 -14.41 -10.44 -10.06
C GLU A 302 -14.45 -9.41 -11.19
N ILE A 303 -14.64 -8.13 -10.85
CA ILE A 303 -14.74 -7.06 -11.85
C ILE A 303 -13.43 -6.85 -12.59
N LEU A 304 -12.27 -7.07 -11.95
CA LEU A 304 -10.98 -7.05 -12.62
C LEU A 304 -10.85 -8.20 -13.62
N SER A 305 -11.31 -9.41 -13.24
CA SER A 305 -11.33 -10.57 -14.13
C SER A 305 -12.24 -10.32 -15.35
N LEU A 306 -13.48 -9.88 -15.12
CA LEU A 306 -14.44 -9.55 -16.18
C LEU A 306 -13.90 -8.46 -17.12
N ARG A 307 -13.34 -7.38 -16.56
CA ARG A 307 -12.74 -6.30 -17.36
C ARG A 307 -11.49 -6.74 -18.12
N THR A 308 -10.76 -7.71 -17.60
CA THR A 308 -9.61 -8.31 -18.30
C THR A 308 -10.06 -9.14 -19.50
N LEU A 309 -11.18 -9.87 -19.39
CA LEU A 309 -11.77 -10.60 -20.52
C LEU A 309 -12.22 -9.68 -21.66
N THR A 310 -12.66 -8.45 -21.33
CA THR A 310 -13.09 -7.45 -22.33
C THR A 310 -11.96 -6.75 -23.08
N LEU A 311 -10.69 -7.01 -22.75
CA LEU A 311 -9.56 -6.47 -23.51
C LEU A 311 -9.58 -7.01 -24.95
N SER A 312 -9.31 -6.15 -25.92
CA SER A 312 -9.14 -6.55 -27.32
C SER A 312 -7.91 -7.42 -27.53
N ASP A 313 -7.85 -8.17 -28.63
CA ASP A 313 -6.70 -9.02 -28.97
C ASP A 313 -5.38 -8.23 -29.03
N ALA A 314 -5.43 -6.97 -29.49
CA ALA A 314 -4.26 -6.10 -29.52
C ALA A 314 -3.77 -5.75 -28.11
N GLU A 315 -4.70 -5.45 -27.19
CA GLU A 315 -4.39 -5.13 -25.80
C GLU A 315 -3.88 -6.36 -25.05
N LYS A 316 -4.49 -7.52 -25.27
CA LYS A 316 -4.05 -8.82 -24.72
C LYS A 316 -2.63 -9.17 -25.17
N ARG A 317 -2.29 -8.94 -26.44
CA ARG A 317 -0.90 -9.09 -26.94
C ARG A 317 0.07 -8.13 -26.25
N GLU A 318 -0.34 -6.88 -26.01
CA GLU A 318 0.49 -5.92 -25.29
C GLU A 318 0.72 -6.33 -23.83
N VAL A 319 -0.31 -6.83 -23.15
CA VAL A 319 -0.21 -7.35 -21.77
C VAL A 319 0.83 -8.46 -21.69
N ARG A 320 0.74 -9.47 -22.58
CA ARG A 320 1.72 -10.57 -22.64
C ARG A 320 3.14 -10.10 -22.93
N ALA A 321 3.29 -9.07 -23.75
CA ALA A 321 4.59 -8.49 -24.11
C ALA A 321 5.16 -7.54 -23.04
N THR A 322 4.33 -7.06 -22.11
CA THR A 322 4.72 -6.08 -21.08
C THR A 322 5.55 -6.74 -19.99
N ASP A 323 5.02 -7.80 -19.38
CA ASP A 323 5.65 -8.48 -18.24
C ASP A 323 5.16 -9.94 -18.14
N PRO A 324 6.04 -10.92 -17.81
CA PRO A 324 5.64 -12.31 -17.65
C PRO A 324 4.55 -12.56 -16.59
N ARG A 325 4.50 -11.76 -15.52
CA ARG A 325 3.45 -11.85 -14.49
C ARG A 325 2.11 -11.34 -15.02
N ALA A 326 2.13 -10.26 -15.79
CA ALA A 326 0.94 -9.76 -16.47
C ALA A 326 0.37 -10.79 -17.46
N ALA A 327 1.25 -11.47 -18.20
CA ALA A 327 0.88 -12.59 -19.05
C ALA A 327 0.19 -13.71 -18.26
N ALA A 328 0.78 -14.13 -17.13
CA ALA A 328 0.21 -15.17 -16.28
C ALA A 328 -1.16 -14.79 -15.68
N ILE A 329 -1.36 -13.52 -15.32
CA ILE A 329 -2.68 -13.01 -14.89
C ILE A 329 -3.70 -13.14 -16.01
N LEU A 330 -3.37 -12.67 -17.21
CA LEU A 330 -4.26 -12.73 -18.36
C LEU A 330 -4.60 -14.19 -18.73
N ASP A 331 -3.58 -15.05 -18.83
CA ASP A 331 -3.76 -16.45 -19.20
C ASP A 331 -4.62 -17.21 -18.18
N ARG A 332 -4.47 -16.90 -16.88
CA ARG A 332 -5.32 -17.45 -15.81
C ARG A 332 -6.78 -17.01 -15.98
N VAL A 333 -7.02 -15.72 -16.25
CA VAL A 333 -8.37 -15.20 -16.45
C VAL A 333 -9.03 -15.78 -17.70
N GLU A 334 -8.30 -15.93 -18.80
CA GLU A 334 -8.83 -16.52 -20.04
C GLU A 334 -9.14 -18.02 -19.95
N THR A 335 -8.44 -18.74 -19.06
CA THR A 335 -8.64 -20.18 -18.85
C THR A 335 -9.54 -20.51 -17.66
N MET A 336 -10.10 -19.49 -17.01
CA MET A 336 -10.93 -19.64 -15.82
C MET A 336 -12.24 -20.37 -16.15
N PRO A 337 -12.55 -21.50 -15.48
CA PRO A 337 -13.83 -22.17 -15.64
C PRO A 337 -15.00 -21.28 -15.14
N PRO A 338 -16.19 -21.36 -15.76
CA PRO A 338 -17.36 -20.61 -15.32
C PRO A 338 -17.70 -20.83 -13.84
N GLU A 339 -17.49 -22.03 -13.31
CA GLU A 339 -17.77 -22.37 -11.91
C GLU A 339 -16.84 -21.64 -10.93
N VAL A 340 -15.63 -21.27 -11.37
CA VAL A 340 -14.70 -20.46 -10.58
C VAL A 340 -15.11 -18.99 -10.64
N LEU A 341 -15.56 -18.52 -11.81
CA LEU A 341 -16.10 -17.16 -11.97
C LEU A 341 -17.36 -16.95 -11.12
N GLU A 342 -18.25 -17.94 -11.06
CA GLU A 342 -19.45 -17.91 -10.22
C GLU A 342 -19.12 -17.81 -8.72
N ARG A 343 -17.99 -18.39 -8.29
CA ARG A 343 -17.50 -18.27 -6.90
C ARG A 343 -16.91 -16.90 -6.59
N LEU A 344 -16.56 -16.11 -7.60
CA LEU A 344 -16.08 -14.73 -7.42
C LEU A 344 -17.22 -13.74 -7.18
N HIS A 345 -18.48 -14.11 -7.49
CA HIS A 345 -19.65 -13.31 -7.14
C HIS A 345 -19.62 -12.99 -5.64
N GLY A 346 -19.57 -11.70 -5.31
CA GLY A 346 -19.29 -11.18 -3.96
C GLY A 346 -19.92 -12.01 -2.84
N ALA A 347 -19.08 -12.71 -2.07
CA ALA A 347 -19.50 -13.38 -0.86
C ALA A 347 -19.69 -12.34 0.25
N ILE A 348 -20.92 -12.21 0.79
CA ILE A 348 -21.20 -11.32 1.93
C ILE A 348 -20.46 -11.85 3.16
N ARG A 349 -19.31 -11.24 3.48
CA ARG A 349 -18.49 -11.61 4.65
C ARG A 349 -18.80 -10.71 5.84
N SER A 350 -20.04 -10.78 6.32
CA SER A 350 -20.47 -10.48 7.70
C SER A 350 -21.98 -10.22 7.71
N LEU A 351 -22.76 -11.22 8.12
CA LEU A 351 -24.14 -10.98 8.54
C LEU A 351 -24.08 -10.54 10.00
N THR A 352 -23.92 -9.23 10.24
CA THR A 352 -24.37 -8.67 11.52
C THR A 352 -25.89 -8.76 11.51
N PRO A 353 -26.57 -9.29 12.55
CA PRO A 353 -28.02 -9.31 12.59
C PRO A 353 -28.52 -7.87 12.45
N ALA A 354 -29.19 -7.58 11.34
CA ALA A 354 -29.87 -6.31 11.17
C ALA A 354 -30.86 -6.16 12.33
N ARG A 355 -30.75 -5.03 13.04
CA ARG A 355 -31.81 -4.62 13.96
C ARG A 355 -33.10 -4.57 13.14
N PRO A 356 -34.24 -5.10 13.64
CA PRO A 356 -35.48 -5.08 12.87
C PRO A 356 -35.75 -3.64 12.42
N PRO A 357 -36.03 -3.41 11.13
CA PRO A 357 -36.23 -2.07 10.61
C PRO A 357 -37.34 -1.40 11.39
N ALA A 358 -37.12 -0.14 11.79
CA ALA A 358 -38.23 0.73 12.18
C ALA A 358 -39.15 0.86 10.96
N GLU A 359 -40.46 0.91 11.20
CA GLU A 359 -41.47 0.98 10.13
C GLU A 359 -41.10 2.07 9.12
N PRO A 360 -40.98 1.76 7.82
CA PRO A 360 -40.58 2.74 6.83
C PRO A 360 -41.69 3.79 6.70
N ALA A 361 -41.33 5.06 6.88
CA ALA A 361 -42.14 6.16 6.41
C ALA A 361 -42.32 6.01 4.89
N GLU A 362 -43.55 6.16 4.40
CA GLU A 362 -43.91 6.07 2.99
C GLU A 362 -43.08 7.07 2.15
N GLN A 363 -41.97 6.61 1.59
CA GLN A 363 -41.23 7.29 0.54
C GLN A 363 -40.99 6.33 -0.61
N ALA A 364 -41.22 6.82 -1.83
CA ALA A 364 -41.05 6.06 -3.05
C ALA A 364 -39.57 5.59 -3.17
N PRO A 365 -39.34 4.36 -3.66
CA PRO A 365 -38.00 3.82 -3.78
C PRO A 365 -37.14 4.61 -4.79
N TRP A 366 -35.86 4.79 -4.47
CA TRP A 366 -34.90 5.63 -5.20
C TRP A 366 -34.63 5.24 -6.66
N TRP A 367 -35.05 4.04 -7.08
CA TRP A 367 -34.90 3.54 -8.45
C TRP A 367 -36.08 3.90 -9.37
N GLU A 368 -37.10 4.59 -8.87
CA GLU A 368 -38.19 5.10 -9.72
C GLU A 368 -37.75 6.30 -10.56
N PRO A 369 -37.93 6.26 -11.89
CA PRO A 369 -37.62 7.40 -12.75
C PRO A 369 -38.49 8.61 -12.40
N GLY A 370 -37.87 9.69 -11.90
CA GLY A 370 -38.55 10.93 -11.49
C GLY A 370 -38.62 11.17 -9.98
N ALA A 371 -38.07 10.27 -9.16
CA ALA A 371 -37.86 10.51 -7.73
C ALA A 371 -36.73 11.54 -7.54
N GLU A 372 -37.05 12.83 -7.46
CA GLU A 372 -36.10 13.78 -6.89
C GLU A 372 -36.07 13.59 -5.36
N PRO A 373 -34.91 13.27 -4.76
CA PRO A 373 -34.81 13.24 -3.31
C PRO A 373 -35.07 14.66 -2.79
N ALA A 374 -36.12 14.84 -2.01
CA ALA A 374 -36.41 16.10 -1.35
C ALA A 374 -35.22 16.48 -0.45
N VAL A 375 -34.43 17.47 -0.88
CA VAL A 375 -33.31 18.02 -0.11
C VAL A 375 -33.88 18.68 1.15
N SER A 376 -33.80 17.97 2.27
CA SER A 376 -34.28 18.46 3.56
C SER A 376 -33.12 19.08 4.35
N PRO A 377 -33.24 20.31 4.88
CA PRO A 377 -32.19 20.96 5.69
C PRO A 377 -31.73 20.15 6.91
N GLU A 378 -32.59 19.27 7.44
CA GLU A 378 -32.29 18.35 8.55
C GLU A 378 -31.34 17.19 8.17
N ALA A 379 -31.12 16.98 6.86
CA ALA A 379 -30.17 16.02 6.32
C ALA A 379 -28.73 16.59 6.23
N GLU A 380 -28.55 17.91 6.34
CA GLU A 380 -27.25 18.59 6.16
C GLU A 380 -26.47 18.78 7.47
N ALA A 381 -27.02 18.36 8.61
CA ALA A 381 -26.38 18.54 9.91
C ALA A 381 -26.61 17.33 10.84
N VAL A 382 -25.62 16.98 11.67
CA VAL A 382 -25.68 15.87 12.63
C VAL A 382 -25.26 16.32 14.03
N LEU A 383 -25.99 15.89 15.06
CA LEU A 383 -25.68 16.24 16.44
C LEU A 383 -24.59 15.30 16.98
N VAL A 384 -23.45 15.86 17.38
CA VAL A 384 -22.34 15.12 18.00
C VAL A 384 -21.95 15.81 19.29
N ALA A 385 -21.96 15.07 20.40
CA ALA A 385 -21.61 15.59 21.73
C ALA A 385 -22.32 16.91 22.10
N GLY A 386 -23.59 17.07 21.66
CA GLY A 386 -24.40 18.27 21.89
C GLY A 386 -24.12 19.44 20.95
N SER A 387 -23.19 19.30 19.99
CA SER A 387 -22.92 20.31 18.95
C SER A 387 -23.48 19.86 17.62
N LEU A 388 -24.16 20.77 16.91
CA LEU A 388 -24.67 20.50 15.58
C LEU A 388 -23.54 20.68 14.56
N LEU A 389 -23.09 19.59 13.95
CA LEU A 389 -22.07 19.60 12.92
C LEU A 389 -22.73 19.67 11.54
N ALA A 390 -22.33 20.64 10.72
CA ALA A 390 -22.79 20.81 9.35
C ALA A 390 -21.59 21.07 8.43
N ARG A 391 -21.86 21.29 7.14
CA ARG A 391 -20.80 21.72 6.21
C ARG A 391 -20.06 22.95 6.75
N GLY A 392 -18.74 22.84 6.81
CA GLY A 392 -17.81 23.85 7.30
C GLY A 392 -17.42 23.72 8.78
N SER A 393 -18.11 22.88 9.56
CA SER A 393 -17.74 22.62 10.95
C SER A 393 -16.34 21.99 11.05
N ARG A 394 -15.59 22.35 12.09
CA ARG A 394 -14.29 21.73 12.40
C ARG A 394 -14.46 20.63 13.41
N VAL A 395 -13.77 19.52 13.16
CA VAL A 395 -13.80 18.33 14.01
C VAL A 395 -12.40 17.81 14.26
N ARG A 396 -12.21 17.11 15.37
CA ARG A 396 -11.06 16.26 15.63
C ARG A 396 -11.45 14.81 15.38
N LEU A 397 -10.66 14.10 14.61
CA LEU A 397 -10.93 12.71 14.24
C LEU A 397 -10.53 11.76 15.36
N ARG A 398 -11.43 10.84 15.69
CA ARG A 398 -11.30 9.79 16.72
C ARG A 398 -11.84 8.45 16.15
N PRO A 399 -11.17 7.87 15.15
CA PRO A 399 -11.55 6.57 14.59
C PRO A 399 -11.66 5.52 15.70
N ARG A 400 -12.63 4.60 15.57
CA ARG A 400 -12.75 3.50 16.55
C ARG A 400 -11.57 2.54 16.41
N ARG A 401 -11.32 1.75 17.46
CA ARG A 401 -10.29 0.71 17.42
C ARG A 401 -10.75 -0.58 16.72
N ARG A 402 -12.05 -0.71 16.44
CA ARG A 402 -12.66 -1.91 15.84
C ARG A 402 -13.80 -1.48 14.90
N GLY A 403 -13.88 -2.14 13.74
CA GLY A 403 -14.99 -1.96 12.78
C GLY A 403 -14.92 -0.67 11.94
N THR A 404 -13.72 -0.13 11.74
CA THR A 404 -13.41 1.10 10.98
C THR A 404 -12.23 0.82 10.08
N ASP A 405 -12.05 1.58 8.99
CA ASP A 405 -10.92 1.37 8.08
C ASP A 405 -9.60 1.57 8.82
N ALA A 406 -8.63 0.68 8.60
CA ALA A 406 -7.34 0.74 9.26
C ALA A 406 -6.55 2.01 8.88
N HIS A 407 -6.83 2.60 7.72
CA HIS A 407 -6.26 3.88 7.27
C HIS A 407 -6.71 5.06 8.13
N ASP A 408 -7.92 4.99 8.72
CA ASP A 408 -8.45 6.08 9.52
C ASP A 408 -7.66 6.28 10.81
N MET A 409 -7.03 5.21 11.32
CA MET A 409 -6.21 5.26 12.54
C MET A 409 -5.06 6.28 12.47
N PHE A 410 -4.50 6.55 11.28
CA PHE A 410 -3.44 7.56 11.07
C PHE A 410 -3.92 9.00 11.24
N LEU A 411 -5.24 9.17 11.22
CA LEU A 411 -5.91 10.45 11.37
C LEU A 411 -6.35 10.70 12.80
N ALA A 412 -6.13 9.74 13.72
CA ALA A 412 -6.47 9.91 15.12
C ALA A 412 -5.82 11.17 15.72
N GLY A 413 -6.64 12.06 16.27
CA GLY A 413 -6.24 13.32 16.86
C GLY A 413 -6.05 14.47 15.86
N ARG A 414 -6.06 14.22 14.55
CA ARG A 414 -5.96 15.26 13.52
C ARG A 414 -7.25 16.07 13.42
N THR A 415 -7.12 17.30 12.95
CA THR A 415 -8.27 18.18 12.69
C THR A 415 -8.69 18.10 11.24
N ALA A 416 -10.00 18.20 11.03
CA ALA A 416 -10.60 18.12 9.71
C ALA A 416 -11.81 19.07 9.62
N ARG A 417 -12.14 19.42 8.38
CA ARG A 417 -13.32 20.21 8.03
C ARG A 417 -14.38 19.32 7.42
N VAL A 418 -15.61 19.42 7.92
CA VAL A 418 -16.77 18.73 7.35
C VAL A 418 -17.14 19.38 6.02
N GLU A 419 -17.09 18.61 4.95
CA GLU A 419 -17.51 19.07 3.61
C GLU A 419 -18.97 18.68 3.32
N GLN A 420 -19.43 17.54 3.84
CA GLN A 420 -20.79 17.08 3.64
C GLN A 420 -21.26 16.15 4.78
N VAL A 421 -22.56 16.16 5.05
CA VAL A 421 -23.24 15.12 5.83
C VAL A 421 -23.98 14.22 4.85
N LEU A 422 -23.69 12.92 4.91
CA LEU A 422 -24.23 11.89 4.02
C LEU A 422 -25.07 10.89 4.81
N LEU A 423 -25.97 10.20 4.12
CA LEU A 423 -26.77 9.09 4.63
C LEU A 423 -26.47 7.85 3.78
N ASP A 424 -26.23 6.71 4.40
CA ASP A 424 -26.19 5.43 3.69
C ASP A 424 -27.59 4.87 3.44
N VAL A 425 -27.65 3.73 2.76
CA VAL A 425 -28.89 3.02 2.42
C VAL A 425 -29.68 2.55 3.65
N ASP A 426 -29.01 2.38 4.80
CA ASP A 426 -29.61 1.96 6.07
C ASP A 426 -30.03 3.16 6.94
N GLY A 427 -29.85 4.40 6.44
CA GLY A 427 -30.15 5.64 7.16
C GLY A 427 -29.08 6.06 8.17
N THR A 428 -27.90 5.43 8.16
CA THR A 428 -26.76 5.81 8.99
C THR A 428 -26.13 7.09 8.45
N ARG A 429 -25.90 8.07 9.33
CA ARG A 429 -25.24 9.32 8.96
C ARG A 429 -23.72 9.17 8.94
N PHE A 430 -23.08 9.81 7.97
CA PHE A 430 -21.63 9.92 7.84
C PHE A 430 -21.22 11.38 7.61
N LEU A 431 -20.06 11.74 8.11
CA LEU A 431 -19.40 13.02 7.87
C LEU A 431 -18.30 12.80 6.84
N ALA A 432 -18.47 13.41 5.66
CA ALA A 432 -17.42 13.48 4.66
C ALA A 432 -16.51 14.68 4.98
N VAL A 433 -15.23 14.44 5.23
CA VAL A 433 -14.28 15.42 5.76
C VAL A 433 -13.04 15.57 4.89
N THR A 434 -12.44 16.77 4.94
CA THR A 434 -11.08 17.06 4.47
C THR A 434 -10.17 17.30 5.66
N VAL A 435 -9.00 16.65 5.70
CA VAL A 435 -8.03 16.79 6.80
C VAL A 435 -7.20 18.06 6.58
N ASP A 436 -7.05 18.89 7.62
CA ASP A 436 -6.45 20.23 7.50
C ASP A 436 -4.97 20.19 7.06
N ASP A 437 -4.20 19.20 7.53
CA ASP A 437 -2.77 19.05 7.24
C ASP A 437 -2.47 18.03 6.11
N ASP A 438 -3.45 17.74 5.24
CA ASP A 438 -3.24 16.85 4.09
C ASP A 438 -2.71 17.63 2.88
N PRO A 439 -1.45 17.44 2.45
CA PRO A 439 -0.88 18.14 1.29
C PRO A 439 -1.60 17.81 -0.02
N GLY A 440 -2.41 16.75 -0.06
CA GLY A 440 -3.27 16.38 -1.19
C GLY A 440 -4.70 16.91 -1.11
N ALA A 441 -5.06 17.68 -0.08
CA ALA A 441 -6.45 18.11 0.19
C ALA A 441 -7.14 18.76 -1.02
N ASP A 442 -6.49 19.75 -1.66
CA ASP A 442 -7.05 20.49 -2.80
C ASP A 442 -7.29 19.58 -4.01
N LEU A 443 -6.38 18.63 -4.26
CA LEU A 443 -6.51 17.63 -5.31
C LEU A 443 -7.67 16.67 -4.99
N HIS A 444 -7.73 16.17 -3.76
CA HIS A 444 -8.76 15.26 -3.29
C HIS A 444 -10.17 15.87 -3.37
N GLN A 445 -10.31 17.15 -3.03
CA GLN A 445 -11.56 17.89 -3.19
C GLN A 445 -11.97 18.03 -4.65
N TRP A 446 -11.02 18.35 -5.55
CA TRP A 446 -11.32 18.61 -6.97
C TRP A 446 -11.96 17.42 -7.70
N TYR A 447 -11.62 16.18 -7.34
CA TYR A 447 -12.27 14.96 -7.88
C TYR A 447 -13.12 14.19 -6.85
N GLY A 448 -13.51 14.84 -5.74
CA GLY A 448 -14.52 14.34 -4.82
C GLY A 448 -14.10 13.19 -3.90
N ARG A 449 -12.81 13.00 -3.64
CA ARG A 449 -12.28 11.96 -2.73
C ARG A 449 -12.23 12.46 -1.29
N LEU A 450 -13.39 12.46 -0.62
CA LEU A 450 -13.50 12.81 0.81
C LEU A 450 -13.31 11.57 1.70
N ARG A 451 -12.93 11.80 2.96
CA ARG A 451 -12.85 10.72 3.98
C ARG A 451 -14.13 10.67 4.78
N HIS A 452 -14.62 9.48 5.14
CA HIS A 452 -15.95 9.31 5.72
C HIS A 452 -15.83 8.80 7.15
N PHE A 453 -16.41 9.51 8.11
CA PHE A 453 -16.41 9.15 9.53
C PHE A 453 -17.82 9.10 10.07
N ARG A 454 -18.11 8.17 10.99
CA ARG A 454 -19.37 8.19 11.71
C ARG A 454 -19.40 9.32 12.76
N PRO A 455 -20.59 9.78 13.17
CA PRO A 455 -20.75 10.79 14.21
C PRO A 455 -20.02 10.48 15.52
N GLU A 456 -19.88 9.20 15.90
CA GLU A 456 -19.19 8.81 17.14
C GLU A 456 -17.66 8.79 16.99
N GLU A 457 -17.14 8.99 15.78
CA GLU A 457 -15.71 8.96 15.45
C GLU A 457 -15.12 10.36 15.30
N VAL A 458 -15.88 11.38 15.66
CA VAL A 458 -15.46 12.76 15.59
C VAL A 458 -15.78 13.48 16.88
N GLU A 459 -14.98 14.48 17.19
CA GLU A 459 -15.20 15.38 18.32
C GLU A 459 -15.30 16.82 17.79
N PRO A 460 -16.39 17.56 18.05
CA PRO A 460 -16.53 18.95 17.64
C PRO A 460 -15.38 19.82 18.17
N LEU A 461 -14.85 20.71 17.34
CA LEU A 461 -13.92 21.76 17.76
C LEU A 461 -14.67 23.09 17.86
N PRO A 462 -14.44 23.89 18.91
CA PRO A 462 -15.03 25.22 19.00
C PRO A 462 -14.54 26.09 17.83
N GLU A 463 -15.46 26.77 17.15
CA GLU A 463 -15.12 27.71 16.08
C GLU A 463 -14.27 28.84 16.68
N ALA A 464 -13.04 29.00 16.18
CA ALA A 464 -12.32 30.26 16.32
C ALA A 464 -13.04 31.29 15.44
N VAL A 465 -13.91 32.09 16.05
CA VAL A 465 -14.59 33.20 15.37
C VAL A 465 -13.54 34.26 15.03
N GLU A 466 -12.96 34.19 13.83
CA GLU A 466 -12.30 35.34 13.23
C GLU A 466 -13.38 36.28 12.70
N ALA A 467 -13.65 37.35 13.47
CA ALA A 467 -14.56 38.41 13.11
C ALA A 467 -14.08 39.10 11.81
N ARG A 468 -14.72 38.79 10.68
CA ARG A 468 -14.70 39.65 9.50
C ARG A 468 -15.59 40.87 9.79
N THR A 469 -15.04 41.89 10.45
CA THR A 469 -15.60 43.25 10.38
C THR A 469 -15.42 43.74 8.96
N GLY A 470 -16.50 43.65 8.16
CA GLY A 470 -16.59 44.32 6.87
C GLY A 470 -16.64 45.82 7.08
N GLU A 471 -15.56 46.51 6.72
CA GLU A 471 -15.62 47.95 6.44
C GLU A 471 -16.44 48.14 5.15
N VAL A 472 -17.58 48.82 5.31
CA VAL A 472 -18.44 49.24 4.20
C VAL A 472 -17.72 50.35 3.43
N GLN A 473 -17.23 50.02 2.24
CA GLN A 473 -16.74 51.00 1.28
C GLN A 473 -17.94 51.67 0.60
N ALA A 474 -18.13 52.97 0.85
CA ALA A 474 -19.16 53.78 0.21
C ALA A 474 -18.81 54.01 -1.28
N LEU A 475 -19.74 53.66 -2.17
CA LEU A 475 -19.69 54.03 -3.59
C LEU A 475 -20.29 55.43 -3.81
N PRO A 476 -19.74 56.25 -4.72
CA PRO A 476 -20.22 57.60 -4.97
C PRO A 476 -21.34 57.66 -6.02
N GLY A 477 -22.35 58.48 -5.73
CA GLY A 477 -23.03 59.34 -6.70
C GLY A 477 -24.10 58.72 -7.59
N GLU A 478 -25.37 59.00 -7.27
CA GLU A 478 -26.39 59.24 -8.28
C GLU A 478 -27.06 60.60 -8.05
N VAL A 479 -27.18 61.31 -9.16
CA VAL A 479 -27.75 62.64 -9.36
C VAL A 479 -29.25 62.49 -9.53
N GLU A 480 -30.06 63.34 -8.88
CA GLU A 480 -31.26 63.87 -9.54
C GLU A 480 -31.84 65.15 -8.89
N ALA A 481 -31.91 66.18 -9.72
CA ALA A 481 -33.00 67.16 -9.89
C ALA A 481 -33.76 67.71 -8.66
N ARG A 482 -33.44 68.93 -8.24
CA ARG A 482 -34.18 70.17 -8.56
C ARG A 482 -33.50 71.40 -7.98
#